data_AF-A0A096LP04-F1
#
_entry.id   AF-A0A096LP04-F1
#
_cell.length_a   1.000
_cell.length_b   1.000
_cell.length_c   1.000
_cell.angle_alpha   90.00
_cell.angle_beta   90.00
_cell.angle_gamma   90.00
#
_symmetry.space_group_name_H-M   'P 1'
#
loop_
_entity.id
_entity.type
_entity.pdbx_description
1 polymer ?
#
loop_
_entity_poly.entity_id
_entity_poly.type
_entity_poly.pdbx_seq_one_letter_code
_entity_poly.pdbx_strand_id
1 'polypeptide(L)'
;MDEGGTPLLPDSLVYQIFLSLGPADVLAAGLVCRQWQAVSRDEFLWREQFYRYYQVARDVPRHPAAMSWYEEFQRLYDTVPCVEVQTLREHTDQVLHLSFSHSGYQFASCSKDCTVK
;
A
#
# COMPACT_ATOMS: atom_id res chain seq x y z
N MET A 1 17.32 35.09 -27.99
CA MET A 1 17.54 35.36 -26.55
C MET A 1 17.13 34.07 -25.88
N ASP A 2 18.11 33.19 -25.71
CA ASP A 2 17.91 31.80 -25.28
C ASP A 2 17.94 31.84 -23.75
N GLU A 3 16.78 31.73 -23.12
CA GLU A 3 16.69 31.74 -21.65
C GLU A 3 17.38 30.50 -21.11
N GLY A 4 18.50 30.73 -20.41
CA GLY A 4 19.28 29.71 -19.72
C GLY A 4 18.50 29.03 -18.60
N GLY A 5 17.56 28.16 -18.97
CA GLY A 5 16.97 27.18 -18.07
C GLY A 5 18.05 26.20 -17.65
N THR A 6 18.34 26.13 -16.35
CA THR A 6 19.14 25.06 -15.75
C THR A 6 18.70 23.71 -16.34
N PRO A 7 19.61 22.81 -16.73
CA PRO A 7 19.23 21.50 -17.27
C PRO A 7 18.50 20.73 -16.17
N LEU A 8 17.17 20.75 -16.22
CA LEU A 8 16.33 19.95 -15.33
C LEU A 8 16.53 18.49 -15.74
N LEU A 9 16.80 17.63 -14.76
CA LEU A 9 16.88 16.19 -14.98
C LEU A 9 15.55 15.72 -15.60
N PRO A 10 15.54 14.97 -16.71
CA PRO A 10 14.30 14.46 -17.29
C PRO A 10 13.46 13.64 -16.30
N ASP A 11 12.13 13.70 -16.42
CA ASP A 11 11.19 13.00 -15.53
C ASP A 11 11.45 11.49 -15.45
N SER A 12 11.88 10.86 -16.55
CA SER A 12 12.22 9.44 -16.59
C SER A 12 13.41 9.08 -15.69
N LEU A 13 14.39 9.97 -15.55
CA LEU A 13 15.53 9.75 -14.66
C LEU A 13 15.15 10.04 -13.20
N VAL A 14 14.34 11.08 -12.94
CA VAL A 14 13.77 11.30 -11.61
C VAL A 14 12.97 10.07 -11.16
N TYR A 15 12.15 9.52 -12.05
CA TYR A 15 11.38 8.30 -11.81
C TYR A 15 12.26 7.11 -11.45
N GLN A 16 13.34 6.86 -12.21
CA GLN A 16 14.28 5.79 -11.90
C GLN A 16 14.99 5.98 -10.55
N ILE A 17 15.35 7.22 -10.21
CA ILE A 17 15.89 7.53 -8.88
C ILE A 17 14.85 7.19 -7.82
N PHE A 18 13.59 7.63 -7.97
CA PHE A 18 12.54 7.39 -6.99
C PHE A 18 12.20 5.91 -6.82
N LEU A 19 12.28 5.08 -7.88
CA LEU A 19 12.13 3.62 -7.78
C LEU A 19 13.15 2.97 -6.84
N SER A 20 14.33 3.59 -6.64
CA SER A 20 15.34 3.08 -5.72
C SER A 20 15.05 3.43 -4.25
N LEU A 21 14.23 4.46 -4.01
CA LEU A 21 13.93 5.03 -2.69
C LEU A 21 12.80 4.30 -1.94
N GLY A 22 12.72 4.54 -0.62
CA GLY A 22 11.59 4.13 0.20
C GLY A 22 10.36 5.03 0.00
N PRO A 23 9.14 4.58 0.38
CA PRO A 23 7.91 5.34 0.14
C PRO A 23 7.91 6.71 0.83
N ALA A 24 8.43 6.75 2.06
CA ALA A 24 8.57 8.00 2.83
C ALA A 24 9.56 8.96 2.17
N ASP A 25 10.67 8.46 1.64
CA ASP A 25 11.68 9.27 0.96
C ASP A 25 11.17 9.83 -0.37
N VAL A 26 10.39 9.05 -1.12
CA VAL A 26 9.71 9.53 -2.34
C VAL A 26 8.76 10.67 -2.03
N LEU A 27 7.97 10.56 -0.95
CA LEU A 27 7.07 11.62 -0.51
C LEU A 27 7.84 12.87 -0.09
N ALA A 28 8.91 12.71 0.68
CA ALA A 28 9.76 13.83 1.09
C ALA A 28 10.40 14.53 -0.11
N ALA A 29 10.92 13.76 -1.08
CA ALA A 29 11.45 14.29 -2.33
C ALA A 29 10.37 15.04 -3.13
N GLY A 30 9.14 14.53 -3.16
CA GLY A 30 8.01 15.18 -3.83
C GLY A 30 7.69 16.60 -3.32
N LEU A 31 8.13 16.96 -2.10
CA LEU A 31 7.91 18.30 -1.53
C LEU A 31 8.94 19.35 -1.99
N VAL A 32 9.97 18.94 -2.73
CA VAL A 32 11.10 19.83 -3.11
C VAL A 32 10.72 20.80 -4.23
N CYS A 33 10.11 20.31 -5.31
CA CYS A 33 9.73 21.15 -6.46
C CYS A 33 8.55 20.54 -7.26
N ARG A 34 7.94 21.32 -8.15
CA ARG A 34 6.78 20.89 -8.95
C ARG A 34 7.05 19.65 -9.80
N GLN A 35 8.25 19.55 -10.37
CA GLN A 35 8.63 18.40 -11.19
C GLN A 35 8.69 17.12 -10.33
N TRP A 36 9.36 17.17 -9.19
CA TRP A 36 9.49 16.05 -8.28
C TRP A 36 8.14 15.68 -7.66
N GLN A 37 7.30 16.68 -7.36
CA GLN A 37 5.93 16.46 -6.92
C GLN A 37 5.14 15.65 -7.96
N ALA A 38 5.22 16.02 -9.25
CA ALA A 38 4.52 15.31 -10.32
C ALA A 38 5.01 13.85 -10.44
N VAL A 39 6.33 13.63 -10.47
CA VAL A 39 6.91 12.28 -10.58
C VAL A 39 6.64 11.42 -9.33
N SER A 40 6.65 12.02 -8.13
CA SER A 40 6.34 11.32 -6.88
C SER A 40 4.90 10.83 -6.80
N ARG A 41 4.00 11.31 -7.67
CA ARG A 41 2.57 10.95 -7.72
C ARG A 41 2.24 10.02 -8.89
N ASP A 42 3.26 9.46 -9.54
CA ASP A 42 3.09 8.55 -10.68
C ASP A 42 2.49 7.19 -10.26
N GLU A 43 1.52 6.69 -11.05
CA GLU A 43 0.82 5.44 -10.75
C GLU A 43 1.71 4.20 -10.84
N PHE A 44 2.64 4.16 -11.80
CA PHE A 44 3.53 3.01 -11.97
C PHE A 44 4.56 2.97 -10.85
N LEU A 45 5.03 4.13 -10.40
CA LEU A 45 5.90 4.24 -9.25
C LEU A 45 5.24 3.62 -8.01
N TRP A 46 4.01 4.05 -7.68
CA TRP A 46 3.33 3.55 -6.49
C TRP A 46 2.91 2.09 -6.61
N ARG A 47 2.64 1.60 -7.82
CA ARG A 47 2.46 0.15 -8.06
C ARG A 47 3.72 -0.65 -7.72
N GLU A 48 4.87 -0.25 -8.24
CA GLU A 48 6.13 -0.94 -7.94
C GLU A 48 6.48 -0.84 -6.44
N GLN A 49 6.21 0.32 -5.85
CA GLN A 49 6.42 0.53 -4.42
C GLN A 49 5.51 -0.34 -3.56
N PHE A 50 4.25 -0.51 -3.96
CA PHE A 50 3.29 -1.40 -3.29
C PHE A 50 3.81 -2.84 -3.22
N TYR A 51 4.17 -3.42 -4.37
CA TYR A 51 4.64 -4.81 -4.42
C TYR A 51 5.96 -4.99 -3.69
N ARG A 52 6.88 -4.01 -3.80
CA ARG A 52 8.18 -4.07 -3.12
C ARG A 52 8.04 -3.94 -1.61
N TYR A 53 7.18 -3.04 -1.13
CA TYR A 53 7.01 -2.75 0.30
C TYR A 53 6.26 -3.87 1.03
N TYR A 54 5.11 -4.29 0.48
CA TYR A 54 4.28 -5.33 1.10
C TYR A 54 4.72 -6.77 0.75
N GLN A 55 5.70 -6.93 -0.14
CA GLN A 55 6.23 -8.24 -0.58
C GLN A 55 5.14 -9.18 -1.11
N VAL A 56 4.18 -8.63 -1.85
CA VAL A 56 3.05 -9.37 -2.41
C VAL A 56 3.35 -9.77 -3.85
N ALA A 57 2.83 -10.91 -4.29
CA ALA A 57 2.94 -11.35 -5.67
C ALA A 57 2.25 -10.36 -6.63
N ARG A 58 2.85 -10.17 -7.83
CA ARG A 58 2.42 -9.16 -8.82
C ARG A 58 1.07 -9.46 -9.48
N ASP A 59 0.57 -10.68 -9.32
CA ASP A 59 -0.75 -11.10 -9.79
C ASP A 59 -1.87 -10.62 -8.86
N VAL A 60 -1.55 -10.21 -7.63
CA VAL A 60 -2.53 -9.63 -6.71
C VAL A 60 -2.97 -8.28 -7.25
N PRO A 61 -4.27 -8.11 -7.58
CA PRO A 61 -4.77 -6.87 -8.14
C PRO A 61 -4.87 -5.79 -7.07
N ARG A 62 -4.87 -4.53 -7.51
CA ARG A 62 -5.26 -3.39 -6.67
C ARG A 62 -6.69 -3.60 -6.15
N HIS A 63 -6.96 -3.20 -4.92
CA HIS A 63 -8.30 -3.22 -4.37
C HIS A 63 -9.30 -2.48 -5.29
N PRO A 64 -10.49 -3.06 -5.60
CA PRO A 64 -11.43 -2.50 -6.57
C PRO A 64 -11.95 -1.10 -6.22
N ALA A 65 -12.04 -0.77 -4.92
CA ALA A 65 -12.55 0.52 -4.46
C ALA A 65 -11.49 1.64 -4.44
N ALA A 66 -10.20 1.33 -4.60
CA ALA A 66 -9.15 2.35 -4.67
C ALA A 66 -9.16 3.00 -6.07
N MET A 67 -8.96 4.33 -6.17
CA MET A 67 -8.91 5.01 -7.47
C MET A 67 -7.50 5.01 -8.07
N SER A 68 -6.47 4.99 -7.22
CA SER A 68 -5.04 5.00 -7.58
C SER A 68 -4.23 3.97 -6.80
N TRP A 69 -3.05 3.58 -7.31
CA TRP A 69 -2.08 2.80 -6.54
C TRP A 69 -1.57 3.54 -5.32
N TYR A 70 -1.44 4.86 -5.42
CA TYR A 70 -1.10 5.72 -4.29
C TYR A 70 -2.14 5.63 -3.17
N GLU A 71 -3.44 5.79 -3.49
CA GLU A 71 -4.51 5.68 -2.50
C GLU A 71 -4.60 4.30 -1.88
N GLU A 72 -4.39 3.24 -2.66
CA GLU A 72 -4.38 1.88 -2.12
C GLU A 72 -3.20 1.66 -1.16
N PHE A 73 -2.01 2.14 -1.53
CA PHE A 73 -0.85 2.11 -0.66
C PHE A 73 -1.14 2.87 0.64
N GLN A 74 -1.67 4.09 0.53
CA GLN A 74 -2.01 4.93 1.66
C GLN A 74 -3.07 4.28 2.54
N ARG A 75 -4.13 3.70 1.95
CA ARG A 75 -5.17 2.98 2.69
C ARG A 75 -4.56 1.87 3.52
N LEU A 76 -3.75 0.99 2.93
CA LEU A 76 -3.13 -0.09 3.71
C LEU A 76 -2.12 0.43 4.74
N TYR A 77 -1.37 1.48 4.42
CA TYR A 77 -0.35 2.01 5.32
C TYR A 77 -0.98 2.70 6.55
N ASP A 78 -2.03 3.48 6.35
CA ASP A 78 -2.67 4.30 7.38
C ASP A 78 -3.77 3.54 8.15
N THR A 79 -4.47 2.62 7.49
CA THR A 79 -5.67 1.97 8.09
C THR A 79 -5.41 0.59 8.67
N VAL A 80 -4.27 -0.05 8.36
CA VAL A 80 -3.93 -1.34 8.96
C VAL A 80 -3.54 -1.11 10.43
N PRO A 81 -4.28 -1.70 11.39
CA PRO A 81 -3.98 -1.48 12.79
C PRO A 81 -2.65 -2.11 13.18
N CYS A 82 -1.80 -1.33 13.86
CA CYS A 82 -0.51 -1.77 14.38
C CYS A 82 -0.57 -2.34 15.81
N VAL A 83 -1.75 -2.33 16.42
CA VAL A 83 -2.02 -2.80 17.78
C VAL A 83 -3.28 -3.67 17.79
N GLU A 84 -3.43 -4.50 18.81
CA GLU A 84 -4.65 -5.28 18.98
C GLU A 84 -5.86 -4.34 19.16
N VAL A 85 -6.74 -4.32 18.15
CA VAL A 85 -7.95 -3.47 18.16
C VAL A 85 -9.11 -4.19 18.86
N GLN A 86 -9.17 -5.51 18.76
CA GLN A 86 -10.30 -6.29 19.23
C GLN A 86 -9.89 -7.70 19.63
N THR A 87 -10.38 -8.13 20.79
CA THR A 87 -10.32 -9.53 21.24
C THR A 87 -11.72 -10.13 21.22
N LEU A 88 -11.92 -11.22 20.48
CA LEU A 88 -13.17 -11.99 20.51
C LEU A 88 -12.98 -13.25 21.35
N ARG A 89 -13.68 -13.33 22.48
CA ARG A 89 -13.57 -14.44 23.46
C ARG A 89 -14.78 -15.36 23.41
N GLU A 90 -15.17 -15.66 22.19
CA GLU A 90 -16.41 -16.33 21.89
C GLU A 90 -16.29 -17.86 21.91
N HIS A 91 -15.14 -18.39 21.52
CA HIS A 91 -14.82 -19.81 21.60
C HIS A 91 -14.31 -20.19 23.00
N THR A 92 -14.65 -21.39 23.45
CA THR A 92 -14.24 -21.92 24.78
C THR A 92 -12.97 -22.77 24.71
N ASP A 93 -12.52 -23.09 23.50
CA ASP A 93 -11.27 -23.82 23.23
C ASP A 93 -10.53 -23.15 22.04
N GLN A 94 -9.42 -23.75 21.62
CA GLN A 94 -8.54 -23.23 20.57
C GLN A 94 -9.27 -23.09 19.23
N VAL A 95 -9.15 -21.90 18.62
CA VAL A 95 -9.53 -21.66 17.23
C VAL A 95 -8.50 -22.33 16.32
N LEU A 96 -8.99 -23.20 15.45
CA LEU A 96 -8.18 -24.03 14.56
C LEU A 96 -8.09 -23.46 13.15
N HIS A 97 -9.11 -22.72 12.71
CA HIS A 97 -9.17 -22.17 11.36
C HIS A 97 -9.95 -20.86 11.32
N LEU A 98 -9.58 -19.97 10.38
CA LEU A 98 -10.26 -18.73 10.07
C LEU A 98 -10.48 -18.63 8.55
N SER A 99 -11.62 -18.10 8.12
CA SER A 99 -11.90 -17.80 6.72
C SER A 99 -12.56 -16.44 6.60
N PHE A 100 -11.98 -15.54 5.80
CA PHE A 100 -12.54 -14.22 5.54
C PHE A 100 -13.48 -14.25 4.33
N SER A 101 -14.54 -13.45 4.37
CA SER A 101 -15.38 -13.23 3.20
C SER A 101 -14.63 -12.42 2.15
N HIS A 102 -15.03 -12.55 0.87
CA HIS A 102 -14.41 -11.80 -0.23
C HIS A 102 -14.46 -10.28 -0.03
N SER A 103 -15.50 -9.78 0.65
CA SER A 103 -15.65 -8.36 0.95
C SER A 103 -14.82 -7.88 2.15
N GLY A 104 -14.24 -8.80 2.95
CA GLY A 104 -13.42 -8.47 4.12
C GLY A 104 -14.20 -7.97 5.34
N TYR A 105 -15.52 -7.82 5.26
CA TYR A 105 -16.36 -7.34 6.37
C TYR A 105 -16.79 -8.44 7.35
N GLN A 106 -16.63 -9.70 6.96
CA GLN A 106 -17.04 -10.85 7.76
C GLN A 106 -15.95 -11.91 7.71
N PHE A 107 -15.90 -12.74 8.74
CA PHE A 107 -15.09 -13.94 8.76
C PHE A 107 -15.81 -15.02 9.57
N ALA A 108 -15.43 -16.26 9.29
CA ALA A 108 -15.87 -17.42 10.03
C ALA A 108 -14.66 -18.02 10.77
N SER A 109 -14.94 -18.61 11.92
CA SER A 109 -13.98 -19.23 12.84
C SER A 109 -14.44 -20.63 13.21
N CYS A 110 -13.50 -21.60 13.20
CA CYS A 110 -13.76 -22.98 13.59
C CYS A 110 -12.89 -23.34 14.80
N SER A 111 -13.49 -23.94 15.83
CA SER A 111 -12.81 -24.22 17.11
C SER A 111 -12.92 -25.68 17.52
N LYS A 112 -12.02 -26.09 18.42
CA LYS A 112 -12.03 -27.41 19.07
C LYS A 112 -13.21 -27.60 20.03
N ASP A 113 -13.89 -26.52 20.41
CA ASP A 113 -15.14 -26.55 21.18
C ASP A 113 -16.37 -27.08 20.40
N CYS A 114 -16.15 -27.60 19.18
CA CYS A 114 -17.16 -28.12 18.27
C CYS A 114 -18.15 -27.05 17.77
N THR A 115 -17.78 -25.77 17.77
CA THR A 115 -18.59 -24.68 17.22
C THR A 115 -17.92 -23.96 16.06
N VAL A 116 -18.77 -23.38 15.21
CA VAL A 116 -18.39 -22.45 14.13
C VAL A 116 -19.10 -21.13 14.42
N LYS A 117 -18.37 -20.03 14.31
CA LYS A 117 -18.87 -18.67 14.53
C LYS A 117 -18.51 -17.78 13.37
#